data_AF-A0A831LLC3-F1
#
_entry.id   AF-A0A831LLC3-F1
#
_cell.length_a   1.000
_cell.length_b   1.000
_cell.length_c   1.000
_cell.angle_alpha   90.00
_cell.angle_beta   90.00
_cell.angle_gamma   90.00
#
_symmetry.space_group_name_H-M   'P 1'
#
loop_
_entity.id
_entity.type
_entity.pdbx_description
1 polymer ?
#
loop_
_entity_poly.entity_id
_entity_poly.type
_entity_poly.pdbx_seq_one_letter_code
_entity_poly.pdbx_strand_id
1 'polypeptide(L)'
;MVRARRADARTAVLVAYLETEGWLARRGRGRAVGQTVEEFAHHCDDANLAAKLRPFAILFSRVRYGGAAPTSDEVATAVAAFAAITERQRA
;
A
#
# COMPACT_ATOMS: atom_id res chain seq x y z
N MET A 1 -5.71 4.38 26.30
CA MET A 1 -4.82 4.93 25.25
C MET A 1 -4.40 3.95 24.15
N VAL A 2 -4.32 2.63 24.38
CA VAL A 2 -3.86 1.66 23.34
C VAL A 2 -4.84 1.47 22.18
N ARG A 3 -6.16 1.53 22.41
CA ARG A 3 -7.18 1.40 21.35
C ARG A 3 -7.15 2.56 20.33
N ALA A 4 -6.93 3.80 20.77
CA ALA A 4 -6.80 4.96 19.90
C ALA A 4 -5.59 4.82 18.95
N ARG A 5 -4.40 4.52 19.50
CA ARG A 5 -3.19 4.28 18.69
C ARG A 5 -3.33 3.14 17.67
N ARG A 6 -4.08 2.07 17.99
CA ARG A 6 -4.37 0.98 17.05
C ARG A 6 -5.29 1.40 15.91
N ALA A 7 -6.29 2.23 16.21
CA ALA A 7 -7.17 2.79 15.19
C ALA A 7 -6.38 3.72 14.25
N ASP A 8 -5.51 4.57 14.80
CA ASP A 8 -4.67 5.48 14.03
C ASP A 8 -3.72 4.73 13.08
N ALA A 9 -3.06 3.68 13.57
CA ALA A 9 -2.16 2.83 12.80
C ALA A 9 -2.87 2.16 11.61
N ARG A 10 -4.05 1.58 11.86
CA ARG A 10 -4.87 0.95 10.82
C ARG A 10 -5.33 1.99 9.79
N THR A 11 -5.78 3.16 10.24
CA THR A 11 -6.20 4.25 9.37
C THR A 11 -5.06 4.73 8.47
N ALA A 12 -3.85 4.91 9.00
CA ALA A 12 -2.69 5.34 8.21
C ALA A 12 -2.37 4.38 7.06
N VAL A 13 -2.39 3.07 7.31
CA VAL A 13 -2.14 2.05 6.28
C VAL A 13 -3.26 2.04 5.22
N LEU A 14 -4.52 2.19 5.63
CA LEU A 14 -5.64 2.27 4.70
C LEU A 14 -5.56 3.52 3.80
N VAL A 15 -5.20 4.67 4.36
CA VAL A 15 -5.02 5.92 3.60
C VAL A 15 -3.90 5.77 2.58
N ALA A 16 -2.72 5.28 3.00
CA ALA A 16 -1.59 5.05 2.09
C ALA A 16 -1.97 4.11 0.93
N TYR A 17 -2.81 3.11 1.20
CA TYR A 17 -3.29 2.19 0.17
C TYR A 17 -4.19 2.90 -0.84
N LEU A 18 -5.21 3.63 -0.38
CA LEU A 18 -6.11 4.39 -1.27
C LEU A 18 -5.35 5.44 -2.10
N GLU A 19 -4.35 6.10 -1.51
CA GLU A 19 -3.48 7.03 -2.24
C GLU A 19 -2.65 6.33 -3.31
N THR A 20 -2.16 5.11 -3.03
CA THR A 20 -1.47 4.26 -4.01
C THR A 20 -2.40 3.90 -5.17
N GLU A 21 -3.65 3.51 -4.88
CA GLU A 21 -4.65 3.22 -5.92
C GLU A 21 -4.93 4.45 -6.79
N GLY A 22 -5.15 5.60 -6.16
CA GLY A 22 -5.39 6.85 -6.86
C GLY A 22 -4.17 7.29 -7.70
N TRP A 23 -2.96 7.06 -7.21
CA TRP A 23 -1.73 7.36 -7.95
C TRP A 23 -1.59 6.48 -9.20
N LEU A 24 -1.82 5.18 -9.06
CA LEU A 24 -1.79 4.22 -10.18
C LEU A 24 -2.84 4.60 -11.25
N ALA A 25 -4.07 4.89 -10.83
CA ALA A 25 -5.16 5.28 -11.72
C ALA A 25 -4.84 6.56 -12.50
N ARG A 26 -4.30 7.60 -11.84
CA ARG A 26 -3.93 8.87 -12.50
C ARG A 26 -2.80 8.72 -13.52
N ARG A 27 -1.91 7.74 -13.34
CA ARG A 27 -0.77 7.47 -14.24
C ARG A 27 -1.13 6.57 -15.42
N GLY A 28 -2.40 6.15 -15.56
CA GLY A 28 -2.80 5.18 -16.58
C GLY A 28 -2.12 3.82 -16.40
N ARG A 29 -1.57 3.52 -15.21
CA ARG A 29 -0.94 2.25 -14.90
C ARG A 29 -2.07 1.26 -14.60
N GLY A 30 -2.51 0.62 -15.69
CA GLY A 30 -3.69 -0.20 -15.85
C GLY A 30 -3.94 -1.16 -14.70
N ARG A 31 -4.84 -0.76 -13.81
CA ARG A 31 -5.65 -1.71 -13.06
C ARG A 31 -6.98 -1.85 -13.77
N ALA A 32 -7.38 -3.08 -14.06
CA ALA A 32 -8.75 -3.35 -14.42
C ALA A 32 -9.66 -2.99 -13.22
N VAL A 33 -10.91 -2.59 -13.50
CA VAL A 33 -11.88 -2.31 -12.44
C VAL A 33 -12.03 -3.57 -11.57
N GLY A 34 -11.79 -3.43 -10.26
CA GLY A 34 -11.86 -4.54 -9.31
C GLY A 34 -10.56 -5.33 -9.11
N GLN A 35 -9.56 -5.19 -9.99
CA GLN A 35 -8.23 -5.77 -9.76
C GLN A 35 -7.60 -5.07 -8.56
N THR A 36 -6.98 -5.79 -7.63
CA THR A 36 -6.29 -5.30 -6.42
C THR A 36 -4.86 -4.81 -6.71
N VAL A 37 -4.23 -4.09 -5.75
CA VAL A 37 -2.80 -3.73 -5.86
C VAL A 37 -1.91 -4.98 -5.92
N GLU A 38 -2.28 -6.05 -5.21
CA GLU A 38 -1.53 -7.31 -5.20
C GLU A 38 -1.52 -7.97 -6.57
N GLU A 39 -2.71 -8.13 -7.17
CA GLU A 39 -2.85 -8.69 -8.52
C GLU A 39 -2.14 -7.81 -9.56
N PHE A 40 -2.22 -6.49 -9.42
CA PHE A 40 -1.45 -5.58 -10.28
C PHE A 40 0.06 -5.78 -10.11
N ALA A 41 0.56 -5.90 -8.88
CA ALA A 41 1.97 -6.15 -8.62
C ALA A 41 2.46 -7.51 -9.16
N HIS A 42 1.55 -8.46 -9.37
CA HIS A 42 1.86 -9.75 -9.99
C HIS A 42 2.02 -9.62 -11.51
N HIS A 43 1.20 -8.80 -12.16
CA HIS A 43 1.18 -8.60 -13.62
C HIS A 43 1.93 -7.35 -14.10
N CYS A 44 2.54 -6.59 -13.18
CA CYS A 44 3.28 -5.38 -13.49
C CYS A 44 4.62 -5.70 -14.15
N ASP A 45 4.79 -5.30 -15.41
CA ASP A 45 6.05 -5.48 -16.17
C ASP A 45 7.24 -4.69 -15.58
N ASP A 46 6.97 -3.64 -14.82
CA ASP A 46 7.99 -2.86 -14.12
C ASP A 46 8.42 -3.59 -12.84
N ALA A 47 9.51 -4.37 -12.93
CA ALA A 47 10.03 -5.18 -11.84
C ALA A 47 10.38 -4.36 -10.57
N ASN A 48 10.84 -3.11 -10.74
CA ASN A 48 11.17 -2.22 -9.62
C ASN A 48 9.89 -1.73 -8.92
N LEU A 49 8.83 -1.45 -9.67
CA LEU A 49 7.53 -1.12 -9.10
C LEU A 49 6.89 -2.34 -8.43
N ALA A 50 6.91 -3.50 -9.08
CA ALA A 50 6.37 -4.75 -8.55
C ALA A 50 7.01 -5.15 -7.21
N ALA A 51 8.34 -5.02 -7.10
CA ALA A 51 9.08 -5.31 -5.87
C ALA A 51 8.67 -4.42 -4.68
N LYS A 52 8.19 -3.20 -4.94
CA LYS A 52 7.69 -2.28 -3.89
C LYS A 52 6.22 -2.52 -3.57
N LEU A 53 5.41 -2.83 -4.59
CA LEU A 53 3.98 -3.04 -4.42
C LEU A 53 3.64 -4.34 -3.69
N ARG A 54 4.39 -5.43 -3.91
CA ARG A 54 4.14 -6.73 -3.22
C ARG A 54 4.18 -6.64 -1.69
N PRO A 55 5.29 -6.20 -1.05
CA PRO A 55 5.34 -6.12 0.40
C PRO A 55 4.29 -5.16 0.97
N PHE A 56 3.98 -4.08 0.23
CA PHE A 56 2.92 -3.15 0.59
C PHE A 56 1.52 -3.79 0.55
N ALA A 57 1.22 -4.57 -0.50
CA ALA A 57 -0.05 -5.26 -0.65
C ALA A 57 -0.25 -6.35 0.41
N ILE A 58 0.80 -7.11 0.73
CA ILE A 58 0.80 -8.11 1.82
C ILE A 58 0.47 -7.44 3.15
N LEU A 59 1.14 -6.31 3.44
CA LEU A 59 0.90 -5.57 4.67
C LEU A 59 -0.54 -5.04 4.73
N PHE A 60 -1.06 -4.47 3.65
CA PHE A 60 -2.45 -4.01 3.59
C PHE A 60 -3.43 -5.18 3.81
N SER A 61 -3.24 -6.31 3.14
CA SER A 61 -4.09 -7.50 3.28
C SER A 61 -4.13 -7.97 4.74
N ARG A 62 -2.96 -8.03 5.37
CA ARG A 62 -2.82 -8.34 6.81
C ARG A 62 -3.55 -7.33 7.67
N VAL A 63 -3.41 -6.03 7.43
CA VAL A 63 -4.07 -4.99 8.23
C VAL A 63 -5.58 -4.97 8.01
N ARG A 64 -6.06 -5.25 6.80
CA ARG A 64 -7.49 -5.22 6.46
C ARG A 64 -8.22 -6.47 6.96
N TYR A 65 -7.65 -7.65 6.77
CA TYR A 65 -8.31 -8.94 7.03
C TYR A 65 -7.75 -9.67 8.25
N GLY A 66 -6.47 -9.50 8.58
CA GLY A 66 -5.89 -10.02 9.81
C GLY A 66 -6.36 -9.18 10.99
N GLY A 67 -7.19 -9.73 11.87
CA GLY A 67 -7.76 -9.03 13.03
C GLY A 67 -6.73 -8.45 14.03
N ALA A 68 -5.43 -8.67 13.81
CA ALA A 68 -4.35 -8.07 14.57
C ALA A 68 -4.08 -6.63 14.09
N ALA A 69 -3.97 -5.69 15.03
CA ALA A 69 -3.56 -4.33 14.71
C ALA A 69 -2.09 -4.31 14.24
N PRO A 70 -1.76 -3.51 13.20
CA PRO A 70 -0.38 -3.37 12.76
C PRO A 70 0.50 -2.79 13.87
N THR A 71 1.77 -3.22 13.88
CA THR A 71 2.79 -2.61 14.75
C THR A 71 3.22 -1.24 14.20
N SER A 72 3.87 -0.43 15.03
CA SER A 72 4.39 0.87 14.60
C SER A 72 5.38 0.75 13.43
N ASP A 73 6.21 -0.31 13.41
CA ASP A 73 7.17 -0.59 12.34
C ASP A 73 6.49 -0.95 11.03
N GLU A 74 5.40 -1.72 11.11
CA GLU A 74 4.58 -2.05 9.95
C GLU A 74 3.96 -0.77 9.35
N VAL A 75 3.42 0.13 10.18
CA VAL A 75 2.90 1.42 9.70
C VAL A 75 3.99 2.25 9.04
N ALA A 76 5.15 2.39 9.68
CA ALA A 76 6.29 3.13 9.11
C ALA A 76 6.73 2.54 7.76
N THR A 77 6.75 1.21 7.65
CA THR A 77 7.06 0.49 6.40
C THR A 77 6.03 0.79 5.31
N ALA A 78 4.73 0.83 5.64
CA ALA A 78 3.68 1.15 4.68
C ALA A 78 3.83 2.57 4.11
N VAL A 79 4.03 3.54 5.00
CA VAL A 79 4.18 4.95 4.65
C VAL A 79 5.45 5.17 3.82
N ALA A 80 6.57 4.55 4.22
CA ALA A 80 7.83 4.62 3.49
C ALA A 80 7.72 3.96 2.10
N ALA A 81 7.03 2.83 1.99
CA ALA A 81 6.80 2.18 0.70
C ALA A 81 5.98 3.06 -0.25
N PHE A 82 4.92 3.71 0.24
CA PHE A 82 4.14 4.68 -0.54
C PHE A 82 5.00 5.87 -1.01
N ALA A 83 5.77 6.48 -0.11
CA ALA A 83 6.68 7.58 -0.47
C ALA A 83 7.68 7.11 -1.55
N ALA A 84 8.28 5.93 -1.40
CA ALA A 84 9.22 5.37 -2.36
C ALA A 84 8.60 5.01 -3.73
N ILE A 85 7.29 4.71 -3.78
CA ILE A 85 6.54 4.48 -5.02
C ILE A 85 6.26 5.82 -5.72
N THR A 86 5.88 6.85 -4.97
CA THR A 86 5.38 8.11 -5.52
C THR A 86 6.45 9.16 -5.80
N GLU A 87 7.48 9.29 -4.96
CA GLU A 87 8.56 10.28 -5.11
C GLU A 87 9.51 9.93 -6.27
N ARG A 88 9.91 8.65 -6.38
CA ARG A 88 10.89 8.20 -7.39
C ARG A 88 10.38 8.25 -8.83
N GLN A 89 9.08 8.46 -9.01
CA GLN A 89 8.42 8.54 -10.31
C GLN A 89 8.05 9.98 -10.68
N ARG A 90 8.40 10.98 -9.83
CA ARG A 90 8.36 12.41 -10.16
C ARG A 90 9.63 12.91 -10.85
N ALA A 91 10.75 12.21 -10.66
CA ALA A 91 11.99 12.40 -11.42
C ALA A 91 11.89 11.71 -12.78
#